data_AF-B2G3K0-F1
#
_entry.id   AF-B2G3K0-F1
#
_cell.length_a   1.000
_cell.length_b   1.000
_cell.length_c   1.000
_cell.angle_alpha   90.00
_cell.angle_beta   90.00
_cell.angle_gamma   90.00
#
_symmetry.space_group_name_H-M   'P 1'
#
loop_
_entity.id
_entity.type
_entity.pdbx_description
1 polymer ?
#
loop_
_entity_poly.entity_id
_entity_poly.type
_entity_poly.pdbx_seq_one_letter_code
_entity_poly.pdbx_strand_id
1 'polypeptide(L)'
;MSDLIQKPTKKRLLDRKGAAAPQQTYKAEVSEDKVVESKSTVQKETSNKRSAKNSANMGSSTVRVSNLTKNKLSALVTMGKADSADAIISTMIDEYLELFSSNERKEYELIRDVLMMKHSK
;
A
#
# COMPACT_ATOMS: atom_id res chain seq x y z
N MET A 1 -28.31 7.97 66.54
CA MET A 1 -28.32 6.73 65.74
C MET A 1 -29.43 6.84 64.71
N SER A 2 -29.08 6.54 63.45
CA SER A 2 -29.91 6.26 62.27
C SER A 2 -30.89 7.32 61.75
N ASP A 3 -30.48 7.93 60.62
CA ASP A 3 -31.09 7.87 59.29
C ASP A 3 -32.55 7.41 59.17
N LEU A 4 -33.33 8.08 58.30
CA LEU A 4 -33.63 7.59 56.93
C LEU A 4 -34.78 8.41 56.29
N ILE A 5 -34.75 8.50 54.95
CA ILE A 5 -35.81 8.96 54.01
C ILE A 5 -36.05 10.50 53.98
N GLN A 6 -35.82 11.29 52.93
CA GLN A 6 -36.24 11.18 51.51
C GLN A 6 -35.40 12.12 50.60
N LYS A 7 -34.93 11.62 49.44
CA LYS A 7 -34.56 12.41 48.24
C LYS A 7 -35.85 12.88 47.52
N PRO A 8 -35.85 13.61 46.38
CA PRO A 8 -34.88 14.54 45.73
C PRO A 8 -35.55 15.86 45.25
N THR A 9 -34.81 16.91 44.85
CA THR A 9 -35.20 17.77 43.69
C THR A 9 -34.05 18.67 43.19
N LYS A 10 -33.29 18.09 42.26
CA LYS A 10 -32.79 18.68 41.00
C LYS A 10 -32.67 20.21 40.93
N LYS A 11 -31.49 20.74 41.28
CA LYS A 11 -31.01 22.01 40.67
C LYS A 11 -30.76 21.73 39.17
N ARG A 12 -31.52 22.37 38.28
CA ARG A 12 -31.22 22.39 36.84
C ARG A 12 -29.93 23.16 36.64
N LEU A 13 -28.83 22.45 36.40
CA LEU A 13 -27.49 23.03 36.26
C LEU A 13 -27.00 23.14 34.81
N LEU A 14 -27.84 22.76 33.84
CA LEU A 14 -27.56 22.99 32.41
C LEU A 14 -28.82 23.51 31.73
N ASP A 15 -29.02 24.82 31.78
CA ASP A 15 -29.90 25.48 30.83
C ASP A 15 -29.28 25.34 29.44
N ARG A 16 -29.93 24.51 28.62
CA ARG A 16 -29.52 24.24 27.24
C ARG A 16 -29.74 25.51 26.41
N LYS A 17 -28.69 26.29 26.15
CA LYS A 17 -28.71 27.27 25.06
C LYS A 17 -28.80 26.50 23.72
N GLY A 18 -29.68 26.96 22.84
CA GLY A 18 -30.13 26.25 21.63
C GLY A 18 -29.02 25.85 20.66
N ALA A 19 -29.34 24.90 19.78
CA ALA A 19 -28.42 24.35 18.79
C ALA A 19 -27.78 25.44 17.91
N ALA A 20 -26.45 25.50 17.87
CA ALA A 20 -25.70 26.45 17.06
C ALA A 20 -25.68 25.98 15.59
N ALA A 21 -26.12 26.86 14.68
CA ALA A 21 -26.02 26.62 13.24
C ALA A 21 -24.58 26.91 12.73
N PRO A 22 -24.08 26.14 11.75
CA PRO A 22 -22.73 26.32 11.21
C PRO A 22 -22.62 27.64 10.42
N GLN A 23 -21.57 28.43 10.69
CA GLN A 23 -21.39 29.77 10.11
C GLN A 23 -20.75 29.80 8.72
N GLN A 24 -20.30 28.67 8.15
CA GLN A 24 -19.79 28.65 6.78
C GLN A 24 -20.13 27.36 6.05
N THR A 25 -20.83 27.52 4.93
CA THR A 25 -21.00 26.52 3.87
C THR A 25 -19.97 26.80 2.78
N TYR A 26 -19.08 25.85 2.53
CA TYR A 26 -18.10 25.91 1.46
C TYR A 26 -18.78 25.86 0.08
N LYS A 27 -18.48 26.85 -0.77
CA LYS A 27 -18.70 26.80 -2.23
C LYS A 27 -17.40 27.22 -2.91
N ALA A 28 -16.93 26.44 -3.87
CA ALA A 28 -15.91 26.91 -4.80
C ALA A 28 -16.12 26.31 -6.20
N GLU A 29 -16.36 27.23 -7.15
CA GLU A 29 -16.22 27.04 -8.59
C GLU A 29 -14.76 27.25 -9.04
N VAL A 30 -14.53 26.94 -10.32
CA VAL A 30 -13.32 26.63 -11.10
C VAL A 30 -12.29 27.77 -11.26
N SER A 31 -10.99 27.41 -11.28
CA SER A 31 -9.73 27.96 -11.92
C SER A 31 -9.51 29.50 -12.05
N GLU A 32 -8.33 30.12 -11.94
CA GLU A 32 -6.97 29.88 -12.50
C GLU A 32 -5.84 30.57 -11.69
N ASP A 33 -4.63 30.00 -11.79
CA ASP A 33 -3.24 30.51 -11.70
C ASP A 33 -2.64 31.43 -10.58
N LYS A 34 -1.60 30.85 -9.92
CA LYS A 34 -0.32 31.39 -9.35
C LYS A 34 -0.41 32.42 -8.19
N VAL A 35 0.25 32.29 -7.02
CA VAL A 35 1.65 31.92 -6.68
C VAL A 35 1.71 31.44 -5.20
N VAL A 36 2.39 30.30 -4.99
CA VAL A 36 3.25 29.85 -3.86
C VAL A 36 2.96 30.36 -2.44
N GLU A 37 2.63 29.48 -1.48
CA GLU A 37 3.57 28.95 -0.47
C GLU A 37 2.91 27.94 0.50
N SER A 38 3.41 26.70 0.50
CA SER A 38 3.54 25.78 1.64
C SER A 38 2.31 25.26 2.44
N LYS A 39 2.09 23.95 2.27
CA LYS A 39 1.87 22.88 3.28
C LYS A 39 0.63 22.00 3.04
N SER A 40 0.88 20.70 3.17
CA SER A 40 -0.02 19.55 3.10
C SER A 40 -0.45 19.11 1.69
N THR A 41 0.36 18.21 1.16
CA THR A 41 0.21 17.42 -0.06
C THR A 41 -1.11 16.63 -0.08
N VAL A 42 -2.12 17.20 -0.74
CA VAL A 42 -3.25 16.46 -1.30
C VAL A 42 -2.74 15.78 -2.57
N GLN A 43 -2.68 14.45 -2.59
CA GLN A 43 -2.39 13.66 -3.78
C GLN A 43 -3.51 13.86 -4.80
N LYS A 44 -3.33 14.86 -5.67
CA LYS A 44 -4.08 15.01 -6.91
C LYS A 44 -3.58 13.92 -7.84
N GLU A 45 -4.51 13.09 -8.30
CA GLU A 45 -4.31 12.03 -9.27
C GLU A 45 -3.49 12.53 -10.47
N THR A 46 -2.22 12.13 -10.52
CA THR A 46 -1.51 12.10 -11.79
C THR A 46 -2.01 10.86 -12.51
N SER A 47 -2.77 11.08 -13.57
CA SER A 47 -3.08 10.06 -14.56
C SER A 47 -1.80 9.67 -15.28
N ASN A 48 -0.95 8.89 -14.60
CA ASN A 48 0.04 8.09 -15.26
C ASN A 48 -0.73 7.05 -16.07
N LYS A 49 -0.92 7.35 -17.36
CA LYS A 49 -1.17 6.35 -18.39
C LYS A 49 -0.01 5.36 -18.35
N ARG A 50 -0.09 4.39 -17.44
CA ARG A 50 0.68 3.16 -17.54
C ARG A 50 0.12 2.45 -18.75
N SER A 51 0.94 2.38 -19.79
CA SER A 51 0.77 1.41 -20.85
C SER A 51 0.42 0.08 -20.19
N ALA A 52 -0.78 -0.42 -20.48
CA ALA A 52 -1.20 -1.75 -20.08
C ALA A 52 -0.27 -2.73 -20.80
N LYS A 53 0.86 -3.04 -20.17
CA LYS A 53 1.66 -4.19 -20.56
C LYS A 53 0.80 -5.38 -20.18
N ASN A 54 0.25 -6.03 -21.20
CA ASN A 54 -0.40 -7.34 -21.09
C ASN A 54 0.63 -8.34 -20.56
N SER A 55 0.89 -8.28 -19.26
CA SER A 55 1.49 -9.37 -18.52
C SER A 55 0.34 -10.34 -18.32
N ALA A 56 0.39 -11.46 -19.03
CA ALA A 56 -0.45 -12.61 -18.76
C ALA A 56 -0.45 -12.81 -17.24
N ASN A 57 -1.64 -12.87 -16.66
CA ASN A 57 -1.88 -12.96 -15.22
C ASN A 57 -1.44 -14.35 -14.74
N MET A 58 -0.13 -14.61 -14.78
CA MET A 58 0.52 -15.73 -14.12
C MET A 58 0.36 -15.42 -12.63
N GLY A 59 -0.43 -16.26 -11.94
CA GLY A 59 -0.97 -15.95 -10.61
C GLY A 59 0.02 -15.28 -9.65
N SER A 60 -0.48 -14.32 -8.88
CA SER A 60 0.33 -13.62 -7.88
C SER A 60 0.63 -14.54 -6.69
N SER A 61 1.92 -14.67 -6.36
CA SER A 61 2.39 -15.37 -5.17
C SER A 61 3.06 -14.39 -4.21
N THR A 62 2.84 -14.57 -2.91
CA THR A 62 3.43 -13.72 -1.87
C THR A 62 4.53 -14.48 -1.14
N VAL A 63 5.78 -14.04 -1.32
CA VAL A 63 6.93 -14.57 -0.58
C VAL A 63 7.22 -13.67 0.62
N ARG A 64 7.26 -14.24 1.82
CA ARG A 64 7.66 -13.52 3.03
C ARG A 64 9.18 -13.47 3.11
N VAL A 65 9.72 -12.26 3.27
CA VAL A 65 11.17 -12.02 3.37
C VAL A 65 11.48 -11.19 4.62
N SER A 66 12.74 -11.21 5.04
CA SER A 66 13.22 -10.36 6.14
C SER A 66 13.02 -8.87 5.86
N ASN A 67 12.93 -8.05 6.91
CA ASN A 67 12.86 -6.59 6.77
C ASN A 67 14.10 -6.02 6.04
N LEU A 68 15.28 -6.60 6.28
CA LEU A 68 16.51 -6.18 5.63
C LEU A 68 16.44 -6.37 4.11
N THR A 69 16.03 -7.56 3.65
CA THR A 69 15.91 -7.87 2.22
C THR A 69 14.79 -7.07 1.55
N LYS A 70 13.66 -6.85 2.24
CA LYS A 70 12.61 -5.94 1.76
C LYS A 70 13.17 -4.54 1.50
N ASN A 71 13.90 -3.98 2.47
CA ASN A 71 14.47 -2.64 2.35
C ASN A 71 15.50 -2.54 1.21
N LYS A 72 16.34 -3.58 1.02
CA LYS A 72 17.27 -3.65 -0.11
C LYS A 72 16.55 -3.62 -1.46
N LEU A 73 15.50 -4.43 -1.62
CA LEU A 73 14.68 -4.43 -2.85
C LEU A 73 14.00 -3.08 -3.07
N SER A 74 13.42 -2.49 -2.03
CA SER A 74 12.78 -1.16 -2.12
C SER A 74 13.78 -0.06 -2.49
N ALA A 75 15.01 -0.10 -1.95
CA ALA A 75 16.05 0.85 -2.31
C ALA A 75 16.44 0.74 -3.78
N LEU A 76 16.61 -0.48 -4.30
CA LEU A 76 16.93 -0.72 -5.72
C LEU A 76 15.82 -0.23 -6.67
N VAL A 77 14.55 -0.44 -6.31
CA VAL A 77 13.40 0.11 -7.06
C VAL A 77 13.41 1.64 -7.01
N THR A 78 13.68 2.23 -5.84
CA THR A 78 13.73 3.69 -5.66
C THR A 78 14.87 4.33 -6.46
N MET A 79 16.00 3.63 -6.62
CA MET A 79 17.12 4.05 -7.47
C MET A 79 16.82 3.94 -8.97
N GLY A 80 15.65 3.44 -9.37
CA GLY A 80 15.26 3.30 -10.77
C GLY A 80 16.03 2.20 -11.51
N LYS A 81 16.63 1.24 -10.80
CA LYS A 81 17.32 0.10 -11.43
C LYS A 81 16.35 -0.91 -12.04
N ALA A 82 15.09 -0.91 -11.60
CA ALA A 82 14.02 -1.71 -12.16
C ALA A 82 12.64 -1.10 -11.85
N ASP A 83 11.65 -1.42 -12.68
CA ASP A 83 10.27 -0.91 -12.54
C ASP A 83 9.51 -1.54 -11.35
N SER A 84 9.92 -2.72 -10.89
CA SER A 84 9.26 -3.48 -9.84
C SER A 84 10.26 -4.37 -9.09
N ALA A 85 9.97 -4.68 -7.83
CA ALA A 85 10.73 -5.68 -7.08
C ALA A 85 10.72 -7.05 -7.76
N ASP A 86 9.63 -7.39 -8.44
CA ASP A 86 9.49 -8.65 -9.19
C ASP A 86 10.45 -8.72 -10.39
N ALA A 87 10.63 -7.60 -11.09
CA ALA A 87 11.59 -7.51 -12.19
C ALA A 87 13.03 -7.71 -11.68
N ILE A 88 13.37 -7.12 -10.53
CA ILE A 88 14.68 -7.34 -9.89
C ILE A 88 14.88 -8.81 -9.56
N ILE A 89 13.87 -9.43 -8.93
CA ILE A 89 13.94 -10.84 -8.53
C ILE A 89 14.13 -11.73 -9.76
N SER A 90 13.37 -11.50 -10.84
CA SER A 90 13.53 -12.26 -12.09
C SER A 90 14.94 -12.14 -12.64
N THR A 91 15.48 -10.92 -12.75
CA THR A 91 16.84 -10.71 -13.27
C THR A 91 17.90 -11.37 -12.38
N MET A 92 17.76 -11.27 -11.05
CA MET A 92 18.69 -11.92 -10.12
C MET A 92 18.62 -13.45 -10.21
N ILE A 93 17.45 -14.03 -10.45
CA ILE A 93 17.30 -15.48 -10.65
C ILE A 93 17.98 -15.89 -11.95
N ASP A 94 17.77 -15.16 -13.04
CA ASP A 94 18.37 -15.46 -14.34
C ASP A 94 19.91 -15.37 -14.28
N GLU A 95 20.46 -14.33 -13.66
CA GLU A 95 21.90 -14.19 -13.41
C GLU A 95 22.45 -15.34 -12.56
N TYR A 96 21.70 -15.79 -11.55
CA TYR A 96 22.10 -16.92 -10.71
C TYR A 96 22.07 -18.26 -11.46
N LEU A 97 21.14 -18.41 -12.42
CA LEU A 97 21.08 -19.59 -13.28
C LEU A 97 22.23 -19.66 -14.28
N GLU A 98 22.76 -18.52 -14.73
CA GLU A 98 23.95 -18.48 -15.59
C GLU A 98 25.22 -18.96 -14.87
N LEU A 99 25.26 -18.86 -13.55
CA LEU A 99 26.36 -19.35 -12.71
C LEU A 99 26.33 -20.86 -12.48
N PHE A 100 25.23 -21.55 -12.82
CA PHE A 100 25.07 -22.98 -12.57
C PHE A 100 25.92 -23.84 -13.52
N SER A 101 26.44 -24.94 -12.99
CA SER A 101 27.00 -26.00 -13.83
C SER A 101 25.91 -26.70 -14.65
N SER A 102 26.31 -27.37 -15.74
CA SER A 102 25.35 -28.06 -16.63
C SER A 102 24.49 -29.11 -15.91
N ASN A 103 25.00 -29.73 -14.84
CA ASN A 103 24.24 -30.68 -14.05
C ASN A 103 23.22 -29.99 -13.13
N GLU A 104 23.63 -28.96 -12.40
CA GLU A 104 22.73 -28.19 -11.51
C GLU A 104 21.59 -27.52 -12.28
N ARG A 105 21.85 -27.08 -13.51
CA ARG A 105 20.81 -26.53 -14.38
C ARG A 105 19.76 -27.57 -14.78
N LYS A 106 20.17 -28.81 -15.08
CA LYS A 106 19.24 -29.90 -15.38
C LYS A 106 18.40 -30.28 -14.16
N GLU A 107 19.01 -30.29 -12.98
CA GLU A 107 18.29 -30.53 -11.73
C GLU A 107 17.25 -29.42 -11.46
N TYR A 108 17.63 -28.17 -11.67
CA TYR A 108 16.72 -27.03 -11.57
C TYR A 108 15.53 -27.13 -12.54
N GLU A 109 15.80 -27.44 -13.81
CA GLU A 109 14.75 -27.60 -14.84
C GLU A 109 13.77 -28.71 -14.46
N LEU A 110 14.27 -29.86 -14.01
CA LEU A 110 13.44 -30.98 -13.57
C LEU A 110 12.52 -30.60 -12.39
N ILE A 111 13.05 -29.90 -11.39
CA ILE A 111 12.26 -29.43 -10.24
C ILE A 111 11.20 -28.42 -10.67
N ARG A 112 11.57 -27.49 -11.56
CA ARG A 112 10.66 -26.47 -12.11
C ARG A 112 9.49 -27.12 -12.85
N ASP A 113 9.77 -28.12 -13.68
CA ASP A 113 8.74 -28.82 -14.46
C ASP A 113 7.75 -29.56 -13.54
N VAL A 114 8.24 -30.24 -12.51
CA VAL A 114 7.38 -30.90 -11.51
C VAL A 114 6.49 -29.90 -10.78
N LEU A 115 7.03 -28.74 -10.38
CA LEU A 115 6.26 -27.69 -9.71
C LEU A 115 5.18 -27.11 -10.63
N MET A 116 5.49 -26.89 -11.91
CA MET A 116 4.53 -26.38 -12.90
C MET A 116 3.44 -27.40 -13.23
N MET A 117 3.78 -28.68 -13.35
CA MET A 117 2.79 -29.75 -13.57
C MET A 117 1.82 -29.89 -12.39
N LYS A 118 2.29 -29.70 -11.15
CA LYS A 118 1.43 -29.74 -9.95
C LYS A 118 0.39 -28.61 -9.94
N HIS A 119 0.71 -27.46 -10.51
CA HIS A 119 -0.21 -26.31 -10.58
C HIS A 119 -1.25 -26.40 -11.71
N SER A 120 -1.16 -27.39 -12.60
CA SER A 120 -2.04 -27.56 -13.77
C SER A 120 -3.18 -28.60 -13.55
N LYS A 121 -3.48 -28.96 -12.30
CA LYS A 121 -4.60 -29.82 -11.91
C LYS A 121 -5.58 -29.05 -11.03
#